data_AF-A0A7S0L8P2-F1
#
_entry.id   AF-A0A7S0L8P2-F1
#
_cell.length_a   1.000
_cell.length_b   1.000
_cell.length_c   1.000
_cell.angle_alpha   90.00
_cell.angle_beta   90.00
_cell.angle_gamma   90.00
#
_symmetry.space_group_name_H-M   'P 1'
#
loop_
_entity.id
_entity.type
_entity.pdbx_description
1 polymer ?
#
loop_
_entity_poly.entity_id
_entity_poly.type
_entity_poly.pdbx_seq_one_letter_code
_entity_poly.pdbx_strand_id
1 'polypeptide(L)'
;GGGGGQGRRAARMAAVGDSREWKSFSAGDHIALEADNSWERLKDAGTEQLRLGNFKGAAHLYKGAASVAMGPLMGGLVHAFISALETWPEDSPQRQFVENQDLLWHSVVPKLPISRYSTDRTIAVGNGTEMVAKHPNKNAAIAWANRAQALLSDGQPQRALRSARRATEANPEYLKGHHREMKALEALGRTAEAEVVAKEIRDFSHARSMYPAESLALLQVGWIDWARAQIVYNPIRFSAAAAHVASTLRKMNVFEGDPMRAEARASIVPFQGGQCLLLTLRYGNGMEGDYEVQCMDFCMVDHEHAEIADRPPNGHASPQALKHTPMRIGVFIEDLKAYDLVTVAVMCGQGLTEHVALIREKLESAESCSSHGMHPPMSGVIVYAAESTSASEASGVPPNVGSLDAMQAYMARLGMV
;
A
#
# COMPACT_ATOMS: atom_id res chain seq x y z
N GLY A 1 58.50 -49.77 -0.62
CA GLY A 1 58.40 -50.26 0.77
C GLY A 1 57.52 -49.26 1.50
N GLY A 2 56.35 -49.68 1.98
CA GLY A 2 56.19 -50.21 3.34
C GLY A 2 55.72 -49.03 4.20
N GLY A 3 54.43 -48.90 4.47
CA GLY A 3 53.80 -49.37 5.73
C GLY A 3 53.89 -48.24 6.76
N GLY A 4 52.89 -47.86 7.53
CA GLY A 4 51.56 -48.37 7.84
C GLY A 4 51.07 -47.63 9.09
N GLY A 5 49.80 -47.80 9.45
CA GLY A 5 49.26 -47.47 10.77
C GLY A 5 48.73 -46.04 10.92
N GLN A 6 47.44 -45.79 10.67
CA GLN A 6 46.33 -45.91 11.63
C GLN A 6 46.47 -45.03 12.88
N GLY A 7 45.46 -44.19 13.13
CA GLY A 7 45.04 -43.95 14.53
C GLY A 7 44.57 -42.54 14.90
N ARG A 8 43.31 -42.23 14.56
CA ARG A 8 42.30 -41.58 15.42
C ARG A 8 42.53 -40.16 15.98
N ARG A 9 41.54 -39.32 15.61
CA ARG A 9 40.71 -38.41 16.44
C ARG A 9 41.35 -37.23 17.17
N ALA A 10 40.88 -36.07 16.71
CA ALA A 10 40.16 -35.05 17.50
C ALA A 10 40.96 -34.00 18.28
N ALA A 11 40.66 -32.76 17.87
CA ALA A 11 40.40 -31.58 18.69
C ALA A 11 41.57 -30.71 19.20
N ARG A 12 41.56 -29.51 18.59
CA ARG A 12 41.65 -28.16 19.19
C ARG A 12 43.02 -27.55 19.53
N MET A 13 43.19 -26.38 18.90
CA MET A 13 43.77 -25.12 19.39
C MET A 13 45.29 -24.92 19.35
N ALA A 14 45.73 -24.13 18.37
CA ALA A 14 46.69 -23.04 18.52
C ALA A 14 46.44 -22.06 17.35
N ALA A 15 45.83 -20.90 17.57
CA ALA A 15 46.42 -19.65 18.07
C ALA A 15 46.71 -18.67 16.91
N VAL A 16 45.82 -17.68 16.80
CA VAL A 16 45.99 -16.27 16.41
C VAL A 16 47.27 -15.89 15.64
N GLY A 17 47.07 -15.37 14.43
CA GLY A 17 47.95 -14.35 13.87
C GLY A 17 48.14 -14.40 12.37
N ASP A 18 47.13 -14.03 11.57
CA ASP A 18 47.44 -13.13 10.45
C ASP A 18 46.27 -12.19 10.14
N SER A 19 46.64 -10.97 9.82
CA SER A 19 45.86 -9.74 9.89
C SER A 19 45.51 -9.21 8.50
N ARG A 20 45.27 -10.10 7.53
CA ARG A 20 45.28 -9.72 6.09
C ARG A 20 44.41 -10.56 5.14
N GLU A 21 43.13 -10.77 5.43
CA GLU A 21 42.18 -11.26 4.41
C GLU A 21 40.96 -10.34 4.19
N TRP A 22 41.12 -9.04 4.42
CA TRP A 22 40.10 -8.03 4.06
C TRP A 22 40.27 -7.49 2.62
N LYS A 23 41.00 -8.17 1.74
CA LYS A 23 41.50 -7.59 0.47
C LYS A 23 40.84 -8.07 -0.83
N SER A 24 39.61 -8.58 -0.81
CA SER A 24 38.95 -9.01 -2.06
C SER A 24 37.52 -8.53 -2.29
N PHE A 25 37.00 -7.59 -1.49
CA PHE A 25 35.64 -7.07 -1.65
C PHE A 25 35.66 -5.57 -1.94
N SER A 26 35.06 -5.14 -3.06
CA SER A 26 34.90 -3.72 -3.41
C SER A 26 33.90 -3.04 -2.46
N ALA A 27 33.99 -1.72 -2.28
CA ALA A 27 33.02 -0.99 -1.45
C ALA A 27 31.59 -1.12 -2.02
N GLY A 28 31.47 -1.25 -3.35
CA GLY A 28 30.23 -1.55 -4.03
C GLY A 28 29.66 -2.93 -3.68
N ASP A 29 30.47 -3.98 -3.60
CA ASP A 29 30.00 -5.35 -3.27
C ASP A 29 29.45 -5.41 -1.84
N HIS A 30 30.10 -4.68 -0.93
CA HIS A 30 29.71 -4.60 0.47
C HIS A 30 28.37 -3.86 0.68
N ILE A 31 28.06 -2.88 -0.18
CA ILE A 31 26.80 -2.12 -0.15
C ILE A 31 25.64 -2.88 -0.83
N ALA A 32 25.92 -3.64 -1.89
CA ALA A 32 24.90 -4.40 -2.62
C ALA A 32 24.40 -5.65 -1.87
N LEU A 33 25.29 -6.37 -1.17
CA LEU A 33 24.95 -7.56 -0.36
C LEU A 33 24.13 -7.23 0.90
N GLU A 34 24.18 -5.98 1.38
CA GLU A 34 23.41 -5.54 2.55
C GLU A 34 21.98 -5.10 2.21
N ALA A 35 21.66 -4.78 0.96
CA ALA A 35 20.41 -4.09 0.65
C ALA A 35 19.13 -4.97 0.71
N ASP A 36 19.21 -6.29 0.51
CA ASP A 36 17.98 -7.11 0.30
C ASP A 36 17.58 -8.06 1.46
N ASN A 37 18.47 -8.42 2.39
CA ASN A 37 18.13 -9.26 3.56
C ASN A 37 18.89 -8.89 4.86
N SER A 38 19.74 -7.85 4.87
CA SER A 38 20.55 -7.54 6.07
C SER A 38 19.74 -6.90 7.20
N TRP A 39 18.62 -6.24 6.88
CA TRP A 39 17.74 -5.68 7.91
C TRP A 39 17.19 -6.79 8.83
N GLU A 40 16.92 -7.98 8.28
CA GLU A 40 16.47 -9.14 9.06
C GLU A 40 17.58 -9.67 9.97
N ARG A 41 18.81 -9.79 9.48
CA ARG A 41 19.97 -10.20 10.30
C ARG A 41 20.20 -9.25 11.46
N LEU A 42 20.16 -7.93 11.19
CA LEU A 42 20.30 -6.90 12.22
C LEU A 42 19.12 -6.93 13.21
N LYS A 43 17.89 -7.15 12.72
CA LYS A 43 16.70 -7.34 13.57
C LYS A 43 16.84 -8.58 14.46
N ASP A 44 17.30 -9.71 13.92
CA ASP A 44 17.43 -10.97 14.66
C ASP A 44 18.54 -10.89 15.70
N ALA A 45 19.69 -10.32 15.34
CA ALA A 45 20.74 -10.01 16.30
C ALA A 45 20.25 -9.04 17.40
N GLY A 46 19.43 -8.05 17.03
CA GLY A 46 18.78 -7.17 18.00
C GLY A 46 17.81 -7.92 18.93
N THR A 47 17.11 -8.92 18.41
CA THR A 47 16.18 -9.78 19.17
C THR A 47 16.92 -10.68 20.14
N GLU A 48 18.08 -11.22 19.74
CA GLU A 48 19.00 -11.96 20.61
C GLU A 48 19.47 -11.09 21.78
N GLN A 49 19.99 -9.88 21.49
CA GLN A 49 20.46 -8.95 22.51
C GLN A 49 19.34 -8.54 23.48
N LEU A 50 18.11 -8.37 22.97
CA LEU A 50 16.94 -8.09 23.80
C LEU A 50 16.65 -9.23 24.77
N ARG A 51 16.75 -10.50 24.33
CA ARG A 51 16.54 -11.68 25.17
C ARG A 51 17.60 -11.81 26.26
N LEU A 52 18.83 -11.41 25.96
CA LEU A 52 19.96 -11.38 26.89
C LEU A 52 19.90 -10.19 27.87
N GLY A 53 18.88 -9.31 27.79
CA GLY A 53 18.76 -8.12 28.63
C GLY A 53 19.68 -6.96 28.21
N ASN A 54 20.41 -7.07 27.09
CA ASN A 54 21.23 -5.99 26.55
C ASN A 54 20.39 -5.03 25.70
N PHE A 55 19.57 -4.21 26.36
CA PHE A 55 18.61 -3.32 25.72
C PHE A 55 19.28 -2.25 24.84
N LYS A 56 20.41 -1.69 25.29
CA LYS A 56 21.18 -0.70 24.53
C LYS A 56 21.75 -1.29 23.24
N GLY A 57 22.31 -2.50 23.29
CA GLY A 57 22.80 -3.23 22.12
C GLY A 57 21.68 -3.56 21.13
N ALA A 58 20.53 -4.05 21.64
CA ALA A 58 19.34 -4.29 20.84
C ALA A 58 18.85 -3.03 20.12
N ALA A 59 18.74 -1.90 20.83
CA ALA A 59 18.30 -0.63 20.25
C ALA A 59 19.25 -0.08 19.17
N HIS A 60 20.55 -0.37 19.26
CA HIS A 60 21.53 -0.02 18.23
C HIS A 60 21.33 -0.86 16.97
N LEU A 61 21.22 -2.18 17.12
CA LEU A 61 21.01 -3.11 16.01
C LEU A 61 19.69 -2.84 15.27
N TYR A 62 18.60 -2.58 16.01
CA TYR A 62 17.32 -2.20 15.40
C TYR A 62 17.38 -0.87 14.66
N LYS A 63 18.21 0.10 15.09
CA LYS A 63 18.44 1.34 14.33
C LYS A 63 19.11 1.04 13.00
N GLY A 64 20.11 0.16 12.99
CA GLY A 64 20.77 -0.33 11.78
C GLY A 64 19.78 -1.01 10.84
N ALA A 65 19.00 -1.97 11.36
CA ALA A 65 17.95 -2.66 10.61
C ALA A 65 16.95 -1.68 9.98
N ALA A 66 16.50 -0.67 10.74
CA ALA A 66 15.56 0.33 10.22
C ALA A 66 16.19 1.23 9.14
N SER A 67 17.49 1.51 9.24
CA SER A 67 18.20 2.32 8.25
C SER A 67 18.37 1.57 6.94
N VAL A 68 18.70 0.28 6.99
CA VAL A 68 18.73 -0.60 5.81
C VAL A 68 17.33 -0.72 5.21
N ALA A 69 16.32 -0.98 6.04
CA ALA A 69 14.96 -1.20 5.58
C ALA A 69 14.33 0.02 4.88
N MET A 70 14.75 1.25 5.20
CA MET A 70 14.24 2.50 4.60
C MET A 70 14.80 2.81 3.20
N GLY A 71 15.78 2.06 2.68
CA GLY A 71 16.40 2.30 1.37
C GLY A 71 15.75 1.52 0.21
N PRO A 72 15.46 2.15 -0.95
CA PRO A 72 14.97 1.41 -2.13
C PRO A 72 16.00 1.36 -3.29
N LEU A 73 16.26 0.17 -3.87
CA LEU A 73 16.85 -0.08 -5.21
C LEU A 73 18.14 0.70 -5.60
N MET A 74 19.21 0.59 -4.81
CA MET A 74 20.51 1.24 -5.06
C MET A 74 21.67 0.28 -5.38
N GLY A 75 21.60 -0.99 -4.96
CA GLY A 75 22.77 -1.88 -4.88
C GLY A 75 23.53 -2.05 -6.20
N GLY A 76 22.86 -2.41 -7.30
CA GLY A 76 23.53 -2.77 -8.56
C GLY A 76 24.07 -1.60 -9.39
N LEU A 77 23.34 -0.48 -9.48
CA LEU A 77 23.75 0.68 -10.29
C LEU A 77 24.79 1.55 -9.57
N VAL A 78 24.67 1.71 -8.25
CA VAL A 78 25.69 2.36 -7.42
C VAL A 78 26.95 1.50 -7.38
N HIS A 79 26.81 0.17 -7.30
CA HIS A 79 27.94 -0.74 -7.45
C HIS A 79 28.67 -0.53 -8.78
N ALA A 80 27.96 -0.57 -9.92
CA ALA A 80 28.59 -0.36 -11.23
C ALA A 80 29.27 1.03 -11.36
N PHE A 81 28.65 2.08 -10.82
CA PHE A 81 29.17 3.45 -10.84
C PHE A 81 30.41 3.62 -9.95
N ILE A 82 30.36 3.11 -8.71
CA ILE A 82 31.49 3.16 -7.77
C ILE A 82 32.64 2.28 -8.28
N SER A 83 32.37 1.06 -8.75
CA SER A 83 33.39 0.17 -9.31
C SER A 83 34.10 0.80 -10.50
N ALA A 84 33.42 1.60 -11.35
CA ALA A 84 34.05 2.34 -12.43
C ALA A 84 34.96 3.48 -11.92
N LEU A 85 34.56 4.20 -10.87
CA LEU A 85 35.37 5.25 -10.26
C LEU A 85 36.55 4.70 -9.44
N GLU A 86 36.40 3.52 -8.85
CA GLU A 86 37.44 2.82 -8.11
C GLU A 86 38.60 2.35 -9.01
N THR A 87 38.41 2.26 -10.33
CA THR A 87 39.49 1.94 -11.29
C THR A 87 40.48 3.09 -11.52
N TRP A 88 40.20 4.28 -10.97
CA TRP A 88 41.06 5.45 -11.10
C TRP A 88 42.23 5.41 -10.10
N PRO A 89 43.40 6.03 -10.40
CA PRO A 89 44.57 6.02 -9.51
C PRO A 89 44.28 6.55 -8.10
N GLU A 90 44.98 6.02 -7.09
CA GLU A 90 44.71 6.32 -5.66
C GLU A 90 44.76 7.81 -5.32
N ASP A 91 45.66 8.56 -5.97
CA ASP A 91 45.87 9.98 -5.72
C ASP A 91 44.89 10.87 -6.51
N SER A 92 43.99 10.28 -7.29
CA SER A 92 43.08 11.01 -8.17
C SER A 92 41.91 11.64 -7.40
N PRO A 93 41.41 12.82 -7.83
CA PRO A 93 40.23 13.43 -7.23
C PRO A 93 38.99 12.52 -7.25
N GLN A 94 38.86 11.66 -8.26
CA GLN A 94 37.79 10.67 -8.39
C GLN A 94 37.88 9.60 -7.29
N ARG A 95 39.09 9.09 -7.02
CA ARG A 95 39.31 8.13 -5.93
C ARG A 95 39.08 8.77 -4.55
N GLN A 96 39.64 9.96 -4.31
CA GLN A 96 39.47 10.68 -3.05
C GLN A 96 38.00 11.09 -2.80
N PHE A 97 37.24 11.35 -3.88
CA PHE A 97 35.80 11.58 -3.82
C PHE A 97 35.02 10.32 -3.41
N VAL A 98 35.43 9.14 -3.91
CA VAL A 98 34.81 7.84 -3.54
C VAL A 98 35.08 7.47 -2.08
N GLU A 99 36.27 7.78 -1.57
CA GLU A 99 36.68 7.47 -0.20
C GLU A 99 36.07 8.42 0.85
N ASN A 100 35.55 9.58 0.42
CA ASN A 100 34.84 10.53 1.28
C ASN A 100 33.32 10.27 1.29
N GLN A 101 32.89 9.34 2.15
CA GLN A 101 31.52 8.84 2.22
C GLN A 101 30.45 9.94 2.37
N ASP A 102 30.69 10.96 3.19
CA ASP A 102 29.73 12.04 3.43
C ASP A 102 29.55 12.93 2.19
N LEU A 103 30.64 13.22 1.47
CA LEU A 103 30.59 13.97 0.22
C LEU A 103 29.86 13.18 -0.88
N LEU A 104 30.06 11.87 -0.93
CA LEU A 104 29.40 10.97 -1.89
C LEU A 104 27.88 10.98 -1.71
N TRP A 105 27.42 10.85 -0.45
CA TRP A 105 26.01 10.88 -0.06
C TRP A 105 25.33 12.22 -0.40
N HIS A 106 26.01 13.34 -0.20
CA HIS A 106 25.42 14.67 -0.42
C HIS A 106 25.49 15.16 -1.87
N SER A 107 26.45 14.69 -2.68
CA SER A 107 26.78 15.31 -3.98
C SER A 107 26.26 14.54 -5.19
N VAL A 108 26.17 13.21 -5.10
CA VAL A 108 25.89 12.33 -6.25
C VAL A 108 24.53 11.65 -6.14
N VAL A 109 24.17 11.17 -4.94
CA VAL A 109 22.91 10.46 -4.71
C VAL A 109 21.67 11.29 -5.11
N PRO A 110 21.60 12.62 -4.88
CA PRO A 110 20.46 13.44 -5.32
C PRO A 110 20.39 13.67 -6.84
N LYS A 111 21.46 13.40 -7.59
CA LYS A 111 21.59 13.74 -9.03
C LYS A 111 21.46 12.54 -9.97
N LEU A 112 21.48 11.32 -9.45
CA LEU A 112 21.22 10.12 -10.25
C LEU A 112 19.72 10.07 -10.61
N PRO A 113 19.33 9.61 -11.82
CA PRO A 113 17.92 9.55 -12.26
C PRO A 113 17.14 8.41 -11.58
N ILE A 114 17.34 8.26 -10.27
CA ILE A 114 16.88 7.13 -9.45
C ILE A 114 15.87 7.61 -8.39
N SER A 115 15.49 8.89 -8.44
CA SER A 115 14.35 9.50 -7.74
C SER A 115 12.98 8.85 -8.07
N ARG A 116 12.90 7.93 -9.05
CA ARG A 116 11.66 7.24 -9.42
C ARG A 116 11.33 5.97 -8.63
N TYR A 117 12.27 5.42 -7.87
CA TYR A 117 12.03 4.20 -7.08
C TYR A 117 12.34 4.34 -5.60
N SER A 118 12.89 5.48 -5.13
CA SER A 118 12.71 5.84 -3.74
C SER A 118 11.27 6.28 -3.52
N THR A 119 10.66 5.79 -2.45
CA THR A 119 9.25 5.80 -2.05
C THR A 119 8.57 7.18 -1.89
N ASP A 120 9.11 8.24 -2.49
CA ASP A 120 8.67 9.62 -2.43
C ASP A 120 8.27 10.06 -3.86
N ARG A 121 6.99 9.93 -4.21
CA ARG A 121 6.46 10.45 -5.48
C ARG A 121 6.06 11.92 -5.31
N THR A 122 6.73 12.82 -6.02
CA THR A 122 6.26 14.20 -6.18
C THR A 122 5.08 14.23 -7.14
N ILE A 123 3.93 14.67 -6.66
CA ILE A 123 2.70 14.82 -7.45
C ILE A 123 2.31 16.29 -7.43
N ALA A 124 2.13 16.84 -8.63
CA ALA A 124 1.50 18.15 -8.78
C ALA A 124 0.03 18.01 -8.40
N VAL A 125 -0.39 18.66 -7.32
CA VAL A 125 -1.81 18.81 -7.00
C VAL A 125 -2.38 20.03 -7.75
N GLY A 126 -3.67 19.99 -8.07
CA GLY A 126 -4.33 20.88 -9.05
C GLY A 126 -4.30 22.40 -8.76
N ASN A 127 -3.66 22.84 -7.69
CA ASN A 127 -3.42 24.23 -7.30
C ASN A 127 -1.96 24.68 -7.48
N GLY A 128 -1.09 23.84 -8.07
CA GLY A 128 0.31 24.15 -8.30
C GLY A 128 1.26 23.86 -7.13
N THR A 129 0.78 23.24 -6.04
CA THR A 129 1.69 22.70 -5.01
C THR A 129 2.18 21.30 -5.37
N GLU A 130 3.39 20.97 -4.94
CA GLU A 130 3.97 19.64 -5.08
C GLU A 130 3.83 18.89 -3.76
N MET A 131 3.25 17.69 -3.80
CA MET A 131 3.16 16.79 -2.63
C MET A 131 4.08 15.59 -2.81
N VAL A 132 4.86 15.28 -1.77
CA VAL A 132 5.76 14.12 -1.75
C VAL A 132 5.08 12.96 -1.02
N ALA A 133 4.58 11.98 -1.77
CA ALA A 133 3.87 10.83 -1.24
C ALA A 133 4.83 9.71 -0.83
N LYS A 134 4.78 9.31 0.45
CA LYS A 134 5.61 8.26 1.07
C LYS A 134 4.92 6.90 1.00
N HIS A 135 5.52 5.92 0.31
CA HIS A 135 5.06 4.52 0.33
C HIS A 135 5.22 3.88 1.73
N PRO A 136 4.33 2.95 2.14
CA PRO A 136 4.43 2.31 3.45
C PRO A 136 5.57 1.30 3.45
N ASN A 137 6.42 1.36 4.46
CA ASN A 137 7.58 0.52 4.66
C ASN A 137 7.45 -0.31 5.93
N LYS A 138 6.87 -1.51 5.78
CA LYS A 138 6.63 -2.45 6.89
C LYS A 138 7.93 -2.89 7.58
N ASN A 139 9.01 -3.08 6.83
CA ASN A 139 10.29 -3.55 7.39
C ASN A 139 10.92 -2.48 8.29
N ALA A 140 10.93 -1.23 7.84
CA ALA A 140 11.37 -0.10 8.64
C ALA A 140 10.48 0.11 9.87
N ALA A 141 9.15 -0.02 9.72
CA ALA A 141 8.22 0.09 10.83
C ALA A 141 8.47 -0.97 11.91
N ILE A 142 8.70 -2.23 11.51
CA ILE A 142 9.06 -3.33 12.42
C ILE A 142 10.34 -2.98 13.20
N ALA A 143 11.39 -2.56 12.51
CA ALA A 143 12.67 -2.26 13.15
C ALA A 143 12.57 -1.04 14.09
N TRP A 144 11.89 0.03 13.68
CA TRP A 144 11.66 1.21 14.54
C TRP A 144 10.81 0.88 15.78
N ALA A 145 9.78 0.04 15.67
CA ALA A 145 8.98 -0.38 16.81
C ALA A 145 9.76 -1.29 17.77
N ASN A 146 10.59 -2.18 17.24
CA ASN A 146 11.47 -3.03 18.07
C ASN A 146 12.52 -2.18 18.80
N ARG A 147 13.07 -1.17 18.13
CA ARG A 147 13.93 -0.17 18.78
C ARG A 147 13.20 0.57 19.90
N ALA A 148 11.96 0.99 19.67
CA ALA A 148 11.14 1.65 20.68
C ALA A 148 10.95 0.77 21.93
N GLN A 149 10.65 -0.52 21.73
CA GLN A 149 10.55 -1.48 22.83
C GLN A 149 11.86 -1.62 23.61
N ALA A 150 12.99 -1.79 22.92
CA ALA A 150 14.29 -1.89 23.58
C ALA A 150 14.60 -0.65 24.41
N LEU A 151 14.30 0.55 23.90
CA LEU A 151 14.50 1.81 24.62
C LEU A 151 13.56 1.99 25.82
N LEU A 152 12.34 1.46 25.77
CA LEU A 152 11.45 1.44 26.94
C LEU A 152 12.00 0.52 28.03
N SER A 153 12.46 -0.67 27.66
CA SER A 153 13.10 -1.60 28.59
C SER A 153 14.40 -1.04 29.19
N ASP A 154 15.10 -0.17 28.47
CA ASP A 154 16.30 0.53 28.93
C ASP A 154 16.00 1.82 29.74
N GLY A 155 14.73 2.13 30.00
CA GLY A 155 14.35 3.33 30.77
C GLY A 155 14.53 4.66 30.02
N GLN A 156 14.52 4.65 28.67
CA GLN A 156 14.70 5.83 27.82
C GLN A 156 13.42 6.21 27.03
N PRO A 157 12.32 6.59 27.70
CA PRO A 157 11.01 6.74 27.07
C PRO A 157 10.92 7.87 26.03
N GLN A 158 11.67 8.98 26.17
CA GLN A 158 11.69 10.03 25.14
C GLN A 158 12.28 9.54 23.81
N ARG A 159 13.31 8.67 23.84
CA ARG A 159 13.90 8.10 22.62
C ARG A 159 13.01 6.99 22.04
N ALA A 160 12.32 6.26 22.91
CA ALA A 160 11.33 5.28 22.50
C ALA A 160 10.18 5.95 21.74
N LEU A 161 9.63 7.05 22.25
CA LEU A 161 8.57 7.81 21.59
C LEU A 161 8.97 8.25 20.17
N ARG A 162 10.17 8.80 20.01
CA ARG A 162 10.69 9.17 18.67
C ARG A 162 10.81 7.95 17.75
N SER A 163 11.16 6.79 18.27
CA SER A 163 11.25 5.56 17.47
C SER A 163 9.88 5.03 17.10
N ALA A 164 8.92 5.08 18.03
CA ALA A 164 7.55 4.66 17.78
C ALA A 164 6.90 5.53 16.70
N ARG A 165 7.05 6.85 16.76
CA ARG A 165 6.57 7.78 15.72
C ARG A 165 7.20 7.52 14.35
N ARG A 166 8.50 7.21 14.30
CA ARG A 166 9.13 6.77 13.04
C ARG A 166 8.56 5.46 12.51
N ALA A 167 8.09 4.57 13.39
CA ALA A 167 7.43 3.34 12.97
C ALA A 167 6.04 3.61 12.37
N THR A 168 5.25 4.50 12.99
CA THR A 168 3.91 4.87 12.52
C THR A 168 3.99 5.70 11.23
N GLU A 169 4.99 6.56 11.08
CA GLU A 169 5.28 7.27 9.83
C GLU A 169 5.73 6.31 8.72
N ALA A 170 6.57 5.32 9.04
CA ALA A 170 7.05 4.36 8.06
C ALA A 170 5.93 3.45 7.57
N ASN A 171 5.07 2.94 8.45
CA ASN A 171 3.88 2.20 8.06
C ASN A 171 2.71 2.47 9.04
N PRO A 172 1.77 3.33 8.65
CA PRO A 172 0.55 3.62 9.42
C PRO A 172 -0.30 2.40 9.82
N GLU A 173 -0.28 1.31 9.04
CA GLU A 173 -1.02 0.07 9.34
C GLU A 173 -0.35 -0.76 10.45
N TYR A 174 0.91 -0.46 10.79
CA TYR A 174 1.68 -1.26 11.72
C TYR A 174 1.31 -0.94 13.17
N LEU A 175 0.21 -1.54 13.65
CA LEU A 175 -0.36 -1.35 15.00
C LEU A 175 0.63 -1.43 16.15
N LYS A 176 1.67 -2.29 16.03
CA LYS A 176 2.70 -2.39 17.07
C LYS A 176 3.44 -1.05 17.26
N GLY A 177 3.63 -0.25 16.21
CA GLY A 177 4.20 1.09 16.29
C GLY A 177 3.38 2.02 17.19
N HIS A 178 2.06 2.09 16.95
CA HIS A 178 1.12 2.88 17.76
C HIS A 178 1.07 2.44 19.22
N HIS A 179 1.06 1.12 19.47
CA HIS A 179 1.18 0.61 20.84
C HIS A 179 2.52 1.00 21.52
N ARG A 180 3.63 1.11 20.76
CA ARG A 180 4.90 1.60 21.33
C ARG A 180 4.84 3.08 21.63
N GLU A 181 4.13 3.86 20.82
CA GLU A 181 3.93 5.30 21.04
C GLU A 181 3.12 5.53 22.32
N MET A 182 1.97 4.86 22.46
CA MET A 182 1.14 4.89 23.66
C MET A 182 1.95 4.55 24.92
N LYS A 183 2.68 3.43 24.93
CA LYS A 183 3.52 3.02 26.07
C LYS A 183 4.63 4.02 26.39
N ALA A 184 5.20 4.66 25.37
CA ALA A 184 6.22 5.68 25.59
C ALA A 184 5.63 6.96 26.17
N LEU A 185 4.41 7.35 25.78
CA LEU A 185 3.70 8.48 26.38
C LEU A 185 3.32 8.21 27.84
N GLU A 186 2.83 7.01 28.16
CA GLU A 186 2.56 6.58 29.54
C GLU A 186 3.81 6.65 30.42
N ALA A 187 4.93 6.13 29.94
CA ALA A 187 6.21 6.17 30.66
C ALA A 187 6.76 7.60 30.85
N LEU A 188 6.26 8.59 30.09
CA LEU A 188 6.59 10.01 30.24
C LEU A 188 5.61 10.76 31.13
N GLY A 189 4.55 10.12 31.64
CA GLY A 189 3.46 10.79 32.37
C GLY A 189 2.57 11.66 31.47
N ARG A 190 2.63 11.48 30.14
CA ARG A 190 1.82 12.24 29.16
C ARG A 190 0.49 11.55 28.92
N THR A 191 -0.28 11.37 29.99
CA THR A 191 -1.49 10.53 30.02
C THR A 191 -2.54 10.94 29.00
N ALA A 192 -2.81 12.25 28.86
CA ALA A 192 -3.81 12.75 27.92
C ALA A 192 -3.48 12.37 26.46
N GLU A 193 -2.21 12.43 26.06
CA GLU A 193 -1.81 12.02 24.70
C GLU A 193 -1.84 10.50 24.52
N ALA A 194 -1.51 9.73 25.57
CA ALA A 194 -1.63 8.27 25.52
C ALA A 194 -3.08 7.83 25.35
N GLU A 195 -4.03 8.50 26.01
CA GLU A 195 -5.47 8.23 25.90
C GLU A 195 -6.00 8.47 24.49
N VAL A 196 -5.51 9.53 23.82
CA VAL A 196 -5.83 9.81 22.41
C VAL A 196 -5.37 8.64 21.53
N VAL A 197 -4.10 8.23 21.62
CA VAL A 197 -3.57 7.10 20.83
C VAL A 197 -4.29 5.79 21.16
N ALA A 198 -4.63 5.55 22.43
CA ALA A 198 -5.39 4.38 22.84
C ALA A 198 -6.81 4.37 22.24
N LYS A 199 -7.45 5.53 22.12
CA LYS A 199 -8.74 5.68 21.43
C LYS A 199 -8.59 5.39 19.94
N GLU A 200 -7.60 5.97 19.27
CA GLU A 200 -7.36 5.72 17.83
C GLU A 200 -7.11 4.22 17.54
N ILE A 201 -6.36 3.51 18.39
CA ILE A 201 -6.15 2.06 18.23
C ILE A 201 -7.48 1.27 18.34
N ARG A 202 -8.36 1.66 19.28
CA ARG A 202 -9.69 1.04 19.41
C ARG A 202 -10.58 1.35 18.21
N ASP A 203 -10.62 2.62 17.82
CA ASP A 203 -11.41 3.10 16.68
C ASP A 203 -10.95 2.41 15.39
N PHE A 204 -9.65 2.23 15.18
CA PHE A 204 -9.09 1.51 14.02
C PHE A 204 -9.50 0.05 14.04
N SER A 205 -9.40 -0.61 15.20
CA SER A 205 -9.79 -2.02 15.34
C SER A 205 -11.27 -2.23 15.04
N HIS A 206 -12.12 -1.29 15.46
CA HIS A 206 -13.55 -1.31 15.17
C HIS A 206 -13.82 -1.00 13.69
N ALA A 207 -13.26 0.08 13.14
CA ALA A 207 -13.41 0.47 11.74
C ALA A 207 -12.94 -0.63 10.78
N ARG A 208 -11.80 -1.27 11.04
CA ARG A 208 -11.28 -2.38 10.25
C ARG A 208 -12.21 -3.61 10.24
N SER A 209 -13.00 -3.82 11.29
CA SER A 209 -13.99 -4.90 11.32
C SER A 209 -15.24 -4.59 10.48
N MET A 210 -15.52 -3.31 10.26
CA MET A 210 -16.63 -2.83 9.42
C MET A 210 -16.21 -2.66 7.96
N TYR A 211 -14.97 -2.24 7.72
CA TYR A 211 -14.37 -2.01 6.40
C TYR A 211 -13.19 -2.96 6.19
N PRO A 212 -13.34 -4.00 5.34
CA PRO A 212 -12.28 -4.97 5.08
C PRO A 212 -11.05 -4.38 4.36
N ALA A 213 -11.08 -3.12 3.95
CA ALA A 213 -9.96 -2.40 3.34
C ALA A 213 -9.22 -1.52 4.36
N GLU A 214 -7.99 -1.90 4.74
CA GLU A 214 -7.23 -1.30 5.84
C GLU A 214 -7.03 0.21 5.69
N SER A 215 -6.79 0.70 4.49
CA SER A 215 -6.53 2.13 4.24
C SER A 215 -7.71 3.05 4.54
N LEU A 216 -8.95 2.57 4.44
CA LEU A 216 -10.13 3.36 4.79
C LEU A 216 -10.30 3.47 6.30
N ALA A 217 -10.01 2.38 7.02
CA ALA A 217 -9.97 2.41 8.48
C ALA A 217 -8.87 3.36 8.98
N LEU A 218 -7.69 3.39 8.33
CA LEU A 218 -6.61 4.33 8.65
C LEU A 218 -7.02 5.79 8.43
N LEU A 219 -7.70 6.06 7.32
CA LEU A 219 -8.21 7.38 6.99
C LEU A 219 -9.28 7.83 8.00
N GLN A 220 -10.14 6.93 8.42
CA GLN A 220 -11.21 7.20 9.39
C GLN A 220 -10.68 7.60 10.77
N VAL A 221 -9.56 7.02 11.22
CA VAL A 221 -8.91 7.37 12.50
C VAL A 221 -7.89 8.50 12.39
N GLY A 222 -7.64 9.02 11.19
CA GLY A 222 -6.70 10.14 10.97
C GLY A 222 -5.23 9.76 10.95
N TRP A 223 -4.88 8.47 10.87
CA TRP A 223 -3.47 8.03 10.74
C TRP A 223 -2.89 8.29 9.35
N ILE A 224 -3.75 8.41 8.34
CA ILE A 224 -3.42 8.91 7.02
C ILE A 224 -4.41 9.99 6.60
N ASP A 225 -3.97 10.92 5.77
CA ASP A 225 -4.84 11.90 5.13
C ASP A 225 -5.40 11.37 3.80
N TRP A 226 -6.33 12.12 3.22
CA TRP A 226 -6.95 11.78 1.94
C TRP A 226 -5.93 11.64 0.80
N ALA A 227 -4.93 12.52 0.78
CA ALA A 227 -3.88 12.49 -0.25
C ALA A 227 -3.09 11.18 -0.21
N ARG A 228 -2.63 10.75 0.97
CA ARG A 228 -1.96 9.46 1.15
C ARG A 228 -2.89 8.30 0.82
N ALA A 229 -4.14 8.33 1.28
CA ALA A 229 -5.11 7.28 0.96
C ALA A 229 -5.25 7.10 -0.55
N GLN A 230 -5.42 8.19 -1.31
CA GLN A 230 -5.63 8.15 -2.76
C GLN A 230 -4.37 7.82 -3.56
N ILE A 231 -3.22 8.39 -3.18
CA ILE A 231 -2.01 8.30 -3.99
C ILE A 231 -1.23 7.01 -3.71
N VAL A 232 -1.25 6.56 -2.46
CA VAL A 232 -0.40 5.46 -1.99
C VAL A 232 -1.20 4.20 -1.79
N TYR A 233 -2.24 4.27 -0.96
CA TYR A 233 -2.92 3.06 -0.51
C TYR A 233 -3.94 2.53 -1.50
N ASN A 234 -4.71 3.42 -2.13
CA ASN A 234 -5.76 3.04 -3.06
C ASN A 234 -5.20 2.29 -4.29
N PRO A 235 -4.11 2.72 -4.95
CA PRO A 235 -3.55 1.99 -6.08
C PRO A 235 -2.97 0.62 -5.66
N ILE A 236 -2.31 0.53 -4.51
CA ILE A 236 -1.78 -0.75 -3.99
C ILE A 236 -2.93 -1.74 -3.74
N ARG A 237 -3.99 -1.27 -3.07
CA ARG A 237 -5.18 -2.09 -2.81
C ARG A 237 -5.82 -2.55 -4.11
N PHE A 238 -6.05 -1.61 -5.04
CA PHE A 238 -6.62 -1.90 -6.36
C PHE A 238 -5.80 -2.96 -7.09
N SER A 239 -4.48 -2.77 -7.20
CA SER A 239 -3.57 -3.70 -7.88
C SER A 239 -3.56 -5.09 -7.23
N ALA A 240 -3.53 -5.17 -5.90
CA ALA A 240 -3.55 -6.44 -5.19
C ALA A 240 -4.89 -7.17 -5.37
N ALA A 241 -6.00 -6.45 -5.27
CA ALA A 241 -7.34 -7.00 -5.50
C ALA A 241 -7.52 -7.46 -6.95
N ALA A 242 -7.14 -6.64 -7.94
CA ALA A 242 -7.24 -6.98 -9.35
C ALA A 242 -6.39 -8.22 -9.69
N ALA A 243 -5.15 -8.28 -9.20
CA ALA A 243 -4.29 -9.45 -9.39
C ALA A 243 -4.85 -10.72 -8.73
N HIS A 244 -5.45 -10.58 -7.54
CA HIS A 244 -6.11 -11.70 -6.86
C HIS A 244 -7.33 -12.20 -7.65
N VAL A 245 -8.19 -11.29 -8.13
CA VAL A 245 -9.38 -11.63 -8.93
C VAL A 245 -8.96 -12.31 -10.22
N ALA A 246 -8.00 -11.74 -10.96
CA ALA A 246 -7.47 -12.33 -12.19
C ALA A 246 -6.86 -13.72 -11.93
N SER A 247 -6.05 -13.88 -10.86
CA SER A 247 -5.51 -15.19 -10.50
C SER A 247 -6.59 -16.20 -10.14
N THR A 248 -7.68 -15.78 -9.52
CA THR A 248 -8.77 -16.65 -9.12
C THR A 248 -9.57 -17.08 -10.34
N LEU A 249 -9.96 -16.14 -11.19
CA LEU A 249 -10.67 -16.42 -12.44
C LEU A 249 -9.84 -17.34 -13.35
N ARG A 250 -8.52 -17.14 -13.51
CA ARG A 250 -7.67 -18.07 -14.29
C ARG A 250 -7.70 -19.52 -13.78
N LYS A 251 -7.93 -19.74 -12.49
CA LYS A 251 -8.05 -21.10 -11.92
C LYS A 251 -9.43 -21.69 -12.17
N MET A 252 -10.47 -20.85 -12.21
CA MET A 252 -11.87 -21.24 -12.47
C MET A 252 -12.15 -21.40 -13.97
N ASN A 253 -11.38 -20.74 -14.83
CA ASN A 253 -11.63 -20.70 -16.27
C ASN A 253 -11.16 -22.00 -16.92
N VAL A 254 -12.11 -22.88 -17.20
CA VAL A 254 -11.86 -24.22 -17.77
C VAL A 254 -11.42 -24.15 -19.24
N PHE A 255 -11.74 -23.05 -19.95
CA PHE A 255 -11.44 -22.86 -21.36
C PHE A 255 -10.38 -21.78 -21.59
N GLU A 256 -9.30 -22.18 -22.25
CA GLU A 256 -8.20 -21.29 -22.63
C GLU A 256 -8.69 -20.24 -23.65
N GLY A 257 -8.49 -18.96 -23.34
CA GLY A 257 -8.89 -17.84 -24.21
C GLY A 257 -10.23 -17.17 -23.86
N ASP A 258 -11.01 -17.70 -22.92
CA ASP A 258 -12.22 -17.01 -22.45
C ASP A 258 -11.86 -15.75 -21.66
N PRO A 259 -12.46 -14.57 -21.93
CA PRO A 259 -12.13 -13.36 -21.20
C PRO A 259 -12.60 -13.46 -19.75
N MET A 260 -11.81 -12.89 -18.84
CA MET A 260 -12.12 -12.87 -17.40
C MET A 260 -13.12 -11.75 -17.11
N ARG A 261 -14.41 -12.09 -17.20
CA ARG A 261 -15.51 -11.13 -17.09
C ARG A 261 -15.81 -10.77 -15.64
N ALA A 262 -16.12 -9.49 -15.40
CA ALA A 262 -16.50 -8.97 -14.10
C ALA A 262 -17.61 -7.90 -14.22
N GLU A 263 -18.32 -7.66 -13.13
CA GLU A 263 -19.34 -6.63 -12.97
C GLU A 263 -18.83 -5.59 -11.97
N ALA A 264 -18.85 -4.31 -12.35
CA ALA A 264 -18.58 -3.21 -11.43
C ALA A 264 -19.89 -2.76 -10.76
N ARG A 265 -19.84 -2.46 -9.47
CA ARG A 265 -20.97 -1.91 -8.71
C ARG A 265 -20.59 -0.56 -8.13
N ALA A 266 -21.34 0.47 -8.47
CA ALA A 266 -21.09 1.85 -8.09
C ALA A 266 -22.17 2.38 -7.15
N SER A 267 -21.76 2.93 -6.01
CA SER A 267 -22.67 3.56 -5.05
C SER A 267 -22.06 4.86 -4.50
N ILE A 268 -22.90 5.85 -4.25
CA ILE A 268 -22.57 7.06 -3.50
C ILE A 268 -22.86 6.83 -2.02
N VAL A 269 -21.86 7.10 -1.17
CA VAL A 269 -21.95 6.97 0.28
C VAL A 269 -21.44 8.23 0.95
N PRO A 270 -21.99 8.62 2.12
CA PRO A 270 -21.47 9.75 2.88
C PRO A 270 -20.13 9.39 3.50
N PHE A 271 -19.17 10.31 3.43
CA PHE A 271 -17.89 10.14 4.09
C PHE A 271 -17.25 11.49 4.41
N GLN A 272 -16.90 11.71 5.69
CA GLN A 272 -16.21 12.92 6.18
C GLN A 272 -16.85 14.25 5.71
N GLY A 273 -18.19 14.32 5.64
CA GLY A 273 -18.92 15.53 5.24
C GLY A 273 -19.16 15.67 3.73
N GLY A 274 -18.53 14.82 2.92
CA GLY A 274 -18.71 14.75 1.47
C GLY A 274 -19.41 13.48 0.97
N GLN A 275 -19.51 13.38 -0.36
CA GLN A 275 -19.95 12.19 -1.07
C GLN A 275 -18.76 11.44 -1.68
N CYS A 276 -18.65 10.15 -1.34
CA CYS A 276 -17.67 9.25 -1.95
C CYS A 276 -18.35 8.27 -2.90
N LEU A 277 -17.73 8.05 -4.05
CA LEU A 277 -17.99 6.92 -4.93
C LEU A 277 -17.27 5.69 -4.39
N LEU A 278 -18.04 4.65 -4.09
CA LEU A 278 -17.58 3.33 -3.73
C LEU A 278 -17.75 2.39 -4.92
N LEU A 279 -16.67 1.72 -5.32
CA LEU A 279 -16.67 0.74 -6.40
C LEU A 279 -16.34 -0.64 -5.87
N THR A 280 -17.25 -1.59 -6.10
CA THR A 280 -17.12 -3.00 -5.77
C THR A 280 -17.00 -3.81 -7.06
N LEU A 281 -16.13 -4.83 -7.07
CA LEU A 281 -15.98 -5.72 -8.22
C LEU A 281 -16.61 -7.08 -7.90
N ARG A 282 -17.61 -7.48 -8.67
CA ARG A 282 -18.21 -8.82 -8.62
C ARG A 282 -17.66 -9.70 -9.73
N TYR A 283 -17.34 -10.94 -9.40
CA TYR A 283 -16.75 -11.90 -10.32
C TYR A 283 -17.19 -13.34 -9.99
N GLY A 284 -16.90 -14.27 -10.88
CA GLY A 284 -17.28 -15.68 -10.76
C GLY A 284 -18.10 -16.16 -11.95
N ASN A 285 -18.36 -17.46 -12.02
CA ASN A 285 -19.02 -18.13 -13.14
C ASN A 285 -20.38 -18.74 -12.76
N GLY A 286 -20.95 -18.38 -11.60
CA GLY A 286 -22.21 -18.90 -11.07
C GLY A 286 -22.20 -20.38 -10.66
N MET A 287 -21.35 -21.21 -11.26
CA MET A 287 -21.22 -22.65 -11.01
C MET A 287 -20.35 -22.95 -9.79
N GLU A 288 -19.20 -22.29 -9.67
CA GLU A 288 -18.28 -22.41 -8.52
C GLU A 288 -18.55 -21.37 -7.43
N GLY A 289 -19.40 -20.38 -7.73
CA GLY A 289 -19.81 -19.32 -6.83
C GLY A 289 -19.69 -17.93 -7.45
N ASP A 290 -20.36 -16.98 -6.81
CA ASP A 290 -20.21 -15.55 -7.07
C ASP A 290 -19.48 -14.91 -5.90
N TYR A 291 -18.49 -14.09 -6.22
CA TYR A 291 -17.61 -13.45 -5.26
C TYR A 291 -17.58 -11.94 -5.48
N GLU A 292 -17.22 -11.20 -4.44
CA GLU A 292 -17.13 -9.75 -4.48
C GLU A 292 -15.88 -9.25 -3.77
N VAL A 293 -15.17 -8.31 -4.40
CA VAL A 293 -14.19 -7.45 -3.74
C VAL A 293 -14.88 -6.14 -3.42
N GLN A 294 -15.39 -6.04 -2.20
CA GLN A 294 -16.06 -4.84 -1.72
C GLN A 294 -15.09 -3.67 -1.63
N CYS A 295 -15.52 -2.49 -2.09
CA CYS A 295 -14.76 -1.26 -1.98
C CYS A 295 -13.33 -1.38 -2.54
N MET A 296 -13.23 -2.01 -3.72
CA MET A 296 -11.99 -2.12 -4.47
C MET A 296 -11.39 -0.75 -4.75
N ASP A 297 -12.25 0.23 -5.04
CA ASP A 297 -11.90 1.63 -5.19
C ASP A 297 -12.86 2.54 -4.41
N PHE A 298 -12.35 3.66 -3.92
CA PHE A 298 -13.06 4.62 -3.06
C PHE A 298 -12.55 6.04 -3.32
N CYS A 299 -13.42 6.90 -3.83
CA CYS A 299 -13.02 8.23 -4.32
C CYS A 299 -14.00 9.31 -3.87
N MET A 300 -13.49 10.46 -3.42
CA MET A 300 -14.29 11.62 -3.08
C MET A 300 -14.74 12.29 -4.38
N VAL A 301 -16.04 12.39 -4.59
CA VAL A 301 -16.65 12.98 -5.78
C VAL A 301 -17.38 14.29 -5.47
N ASP A 302 -17.68 14.54 -4.20
CA ASP A 302 -18.10 15.84 -3.67
C ASP A 302 -17.53 16.01 -2.26
N HIS A 303 -16.95 17.16 -1.93
CA HIS A 303 -16.45 17.45 -0.58
C HIS A 303 -17.56 17.94 0.36
N GLU A 304 -18.76 18.17 -0.16
CA GLU A 304 -19.95 18.61 0.55
C GLU A 304 -21.10 17.60 0.35
N HIS A 305 -22.27 17.89 0.91
CA HIS A 305 -23.52 17.15 0.69
C HIS A 305 -23.50 15.67 1.13
N ALA A 306 -22.72 15.30 2.16
CA ALA A 306 -22.83 13.96 2.76
C ALA A 306 -24.27 13.62 3.19
N GLU A 307 -24.99 14.59 3.75
CA GLU A 307 -26.30 14.40 4.36
C GLU A 307 -27.42 14.02 3.38
N ILE A 308 -27.16 14.09 2.07
CA ILE A 308 -28.12 13.66 1.04
C ILE A 308 -27.80 12.26 0.50
N ALA A 309 -26.57 11.76 0.70
CA ALA A 309 -26.10 10.49 0.14
C ALA A 309 -26.91 9.27 0.63
N ASP A 310 -27.41 9.31 1.86
CA ASP A 310 -28.23 8.24 2.46
C ASP A 310 -29.73 8.59 2.53
N ARG A 311 -30.16 9.74 1.96
CA ARG A 311 -31.58 10.13 2.04
C ARG A 311 -32.44 9.13 1.25
N PRO A 312 -33.54 8.63 1.82
CA PRO A 312 -34.41 7.70 1.12
C PRO A 312 -35.07 8.33 -0.12
N PRO A 313 -35.58 7.51 -1.06
CA PRO A 313 -35.63 6.05 -1.00
C PRO A 313 -34.33 5.35 -1.46
N ASN A 314 -33.44 6.02 -2.18
CA ASN A 314 -32.29 5.37 -2.84
C ASN A 314 -30.93 6.01 -2.52
N GLY A 315 -30.86 7.00 -1.62
CA GLY A 315 -29.73 7.92 -1.57
C GLY A 315 -29.75 8.92 -2.72
N HIS A 316 -29.06 10.05 -2.59
CA HIS A 316 -29.02 11.10 -3.61
C HIS A 316 -27.58 11.50 -3.94
N ALA A 317 -27.23 11.54 -5.22
CA ALA A 317 -25.97 12.12 -5.68
C ALA A 317 -26.13 13.64 -5.88
N SER A 318 -25.15 14.42 -5.43
CA SER A 318 -25.11 15.85 -5.71
C SER A 318 -24.76 16.11 -7.19
N PRO A 319 -25.07 17.30 -7.75
CA PRO A 319 -24.64 17.66 -9.09
C PRO A 319 -23.12 17.57 -9.28
N GLN A 320 -22.35 17.88 -8.23
CA GLN A 320 -20.89 17.75 -8.24
C GLN A 320 -20.47 16.28 -8.28
N ALA A 321 -21.10 15.40 -7.49
CA ALA A 321 -20.85 13.98 -7.52
C ALA A 321 -21.17 13.36 -8.90
N LEU A 322 -22.29 13.74 -9.52
CA LEU A 322 -22.69 13.29 -10.86
C LEU A 322 -21.73 13.75 -11.97
N LYS A 323 -21.04 14.87 -11.76
CA LYS A 323 -20.02 15.36 -12.70
C LYS A 323 -18.78 14.45 -12.72
N HIS A 324 -18.35 13.94 -11.58
CA HIS A 324 -17.09 13.18 -11.45
C HIS A 324 -17.27 11.66 -11.50
N THR A 325 -18.44 11.16 -11.07
CA THR A 325 -18.74 9.73 -10.97
C THR A 325 -18.53 8.96 -12.28
N PRO A 326 -19.10 9.36 -13.44
CA PRO A 326 -18.93 8.60 -14.68
C PRO A 326 -17.46 8.46 -15.10
N MET A 327 -16.69 9.56 -14.97
CA MET A 327 -15.27 9.58 -15.30
C MET A 327 -14.50 8.57 -14.43
N ARG A 328 -14.74 8.55 -13.12
CA ARG A 328 -14.03 7.62 -12.23
C ARG A 328 -14.42 6.16 -12.50
N ILE A 329 -15.69 5.88 -12.80
CA ILE A 329 -16.13 4.55 -13.23
C ILE A 329 -15.37 4.12 -14.49
N GLY A 330 -15.26 4.99 -15.49
CA GLY A 330 -14.52 4.69 -16.71
C GLY A 330 -13.02 4.44 -16.47
N VAL A 331 -12.36 5.26 -15.64
CA VAL A 331 -10.95 5.02 -15.28
C VAL A 331 -10.79 3.69 -14.54
N PHE A 332 -11.70 3.36 -13.61
CA PHE A 332 -11.69 2.07 -12.92
C PHE A 332 -11.79 0.88 -13.89
N ILE A 333 -12.69 0.95 -14.87
CA ILE A 333 -12.84 -0.08 -15.91
C ILE A 333 -11.57 -0.20 -16.75
N GLU A 334 -10.95 0.92 -17.11
CA GLU A 334 -9.71 0.94 -17.90
C GLU A 334 -8.54 0.34 -17.10
N ASP A 335 -8.40 0.70 -15.82
CA ASP A 335 -7.34 0.19 -14.93
C ASP A 335 -7.42 -1.34 -14.78
N LEU A 336 -8.63 -1.92 -14.82
CA LEU A 336 -8.84 -3.38 -14.75
C LEU A 336 -8.28 -4.13 -15.97
N LYS A 337 -8.22 -3.49 -17.14
CA LYS A 337 -7.68 -4.13 -18.37
C LYS A 337 -6.21 -4.50 -18.24
N ALA A 338 -5.45 -3.78 -17.41
CA ALA A 338 -4.05 -4.11 -17.12
C ALA A 338 -3.88 -5.49 -16.44
N TYR A 339 -4.98 -6.09 -15.97
CA TYR A 339 -5.03 -7.40 -15.34
C TYR A 339 -5.82 -8.42 -16.17
N ASP A 340 -6.07 -8.13 -17.45
CA ASP A 340 -6.89 -8.93 -18.37
C ASP A 340 -8.35 -9.11 -17.91
N LEU A 341 -8.84 -8.23 -17.03
CA LEU A 341 -10.21 -8.24 -16.53
C LEU A 341 -11.10 -7.41 -17.46
N VAL A 342 -12.21 -8.00 -17.91
CA VAL A 342 -13.18 -7.37 -18.80
C VAL A 342 -14.43 -7.01 -17.99
N THR A 343 -14.68 -5.72 -17.81
CA THR A 343 -15.93 -5.28 -17.18
C THR A 343 -17.06 -5.32 -18.21
N VAL A 344 -18.05 -6.18 -17.98
CA VAL A 344 -19.19 -6.36 -18.91
C VAL A 344 -20.44 -5.60 -18.46
N ALA A 345 -20.51 -5.21 -17.19
CA ALA A 345 -21.64 -4.49 -16.64
C ALA A 345 -21.25 -3.54 -15.51
N VAL A 346 -22.04 -2.47 -15.35
CA VAL A 346 -22.00 -1.51 -14.25
C VAL A 346 -23.38 -1.43 -13.60
N MET A 347 -23.48 -1.88 -12.35
CA MET A 347 -24.67 -1.68 -11.53
C MET A 347 -24.60 -0.32 -10.82
N CYS A 348 -25.63 0.50 -10.99
CA CYS A 348 -25.83 1.75 -10.29
C CYS A 348 -26.66 1.52 -9.01
N GLY A 349 -26.01 1.59 -7.85
CA GLY A 349 -26.60 1.43 -6.54
C GLY A 349 -26.98 2.76 -5.90
N GLN A 350 -26.76 2.87 -4.59
CA GLN A 350 -27.17 4.02 -3.78
C GLN A 350 -26.72 5.35 -4.41
N GLY A 351 -27.63 6.32 -4.49
CA GLY A 351 -27.40 7.64 -5.10
C GLY A 351 -27.32 7.66 -6.63
N LEU A 352 -27.30 6.51 -7.31
CA LEU A 352 -27.09 6.41 -8.76
C LEU A 352 -28.22 5.68 -9.51
N THR A 353 -29.17 5.05 -8.82
CA THR A 353 -30.25 4.27 -9.44
C THR A 353 -31.05 5.05 -10.48
N GLU A 354 -31.28 6.34 -10.27
CA GLU A 354 -32.01 7.23 -11.20
C GLU A 354 -31.13 7.82 -12.32
N HIS A 355 -29.82 7.55 -12.28
CA HIS A 355 -28.83 8.16 -13.17
C HIS A 355 -28.21 7.18 -14.17
N VAL A 356 -28.79 5.98 -14.34
CA VAL A 356 -28.31 4.94 -15.27
C VAL A 356 -28.08 5.48 -16.69
N ALA A 357 -29.02 6.25 -17.23
CA ALA A 357 -28.92 6.81 -18.58
C ALA A 357 -27.72 7.76 -18.72
N LEU A 358 -27.51 8.63 -17.72
CA LEU A 358 -26.38 9.55 -17.67
C LEU A 358 -25.04 8.79 -17.59
N ILE A 359 -24.94 7.79 -16.72
CA ILE A 359 -23.72 6.99 -16.59
C ILE A 359 -23.41 6.29 -17.93
N ARG A 360 -24.42 5.67 -18.56
CA ARG A 360 -24.28 5.01 -19.86
C ARG A 360 -23.77 5.95 -20.94
N GLU A 361 -24.46 7.08 -21.13
CA GLU A 361 -24.08 8.08 -22.12
C GLU A 361 -22.64 8.57 -21.94
N LYS A 362 -22.21 8.81 -20.69
CA LYS A 362 -20.87 9.31 -20.38
C LYS A 362 -19.76 8.27 -20.57
N LEU A 363 -20.03 7.00 -20.29
CA LEU A 363 -19.09 5.92 -20.59
C LEU A 363 -18.92 5.71 -22.11
N GLU A 364 -19.99 5.91 -22.88
CA GLU A 364 -19.99 5.77 -24.35
C GLU A 364 -19.34 6.96 -25.07
N SER A 365 -19.38 8.18 -24.52
CA SER A 365 -19.02 9.42 -25.24
C SER A 365 -17.58 9.92 -25.09
N ALA A 366 -16.72 9.27 -24.29
CA ALA A 366 -15.31 9.68 -24.06
C ALA A 366 -15.12 11.17 -23.69
N GLU A 367 -16.08 11.75 -22.96
CA GLU A 367 -15.99 13.16 -22.58
C GLU A 367 -15.11 13.40 -21.35
N SER A 368 -14.12 14.25 -21.56
CA SER A 368 -13.13 14.72 -20.60
C SER A 368 -13.73 15.60 -19.50
N CYS A 369 -13.30 15.40 -18.25
CA CYS A 369 -13.21 16.51 -17.29
C CYS A 369 -11.74 16.71 -16.92
N SER A 370 -11.25 17.91 -17.22
CA SER A 370 -9.84 18.31 -17.19
C SER A 370 -9.18 18.09 -15.82
N SER A 371 -8.32 17.07 -15.73
CA SER A 371 -6.89 17.24 -15.38
C SER A 371 -6.18 15.91 -15.08
N HIS A 372 -6.87 14.80 -14.78
CA HIS A 372 -6.19 13.59 -14.25
C HIS A 372 -6.77 12.22 -14.68
N GLY A 373 -7.61 12.12 -15.71
CA GLY A 373 -8.04 10.82 -16.21
C GLY A 373 -8.96 10.93 -17.41
N MET A 374 -8.51 10.43 -18.56
CA MET A 374 -9.39 10.17 -19.70
C MET A 374 -9.57 8.66 -19.79
N HIS A 375 -10.80 8.21 -19.97
CA HIS A 375 -11.07 6.85 -20.41
C HIS A 375 -11.44 6.87 -21.89
N PRO A 376 -11.07 5.84 -22.67
CA PRO A 376 -11.57 5.71 -24.03
C PRO A 376 -13.09 5.49 -24.03
N PRO A 377 -13.79 5.73 -25.16
CA PRO A 377 -15.19 5.37 -25.31
C PRO A 377 -15.38 3.88 -25.02
N MET A 378 -16.39 3.53 -24.23
CA MET A 378 -16.68 2.15 -23.84
C MET A 378 -17.98 1.67 -24.49
N SER A 379 -17.85 0.76 -25.46
CA SER A 379 -18.99 0.07 -26.06
C SER A 379 -19.22 -1.29 -25.42
N GLY A 380 -20.48 -1.71 -25.28
CA GLY A 380 -20.83 -3.07 -24.85
C GLY A 380 -20.80 -3.28 -23.33
N VAL A 381 -20.71 -2.21 -22.53
CA VAL A 381 -20.89 -2.28 -21.07
C VAL A 381 -22.36 -2.06 -20.73
N ILE A 382 -22.99 -3.06 -20.11
CA ILE A 382 -24.39 -2.96 -19.69
C ILE A 382 -24.48 -2.11 -18.42
N VAL A 383 -25.17 -0.97 -18.46
CA VAL A 383 -25.40 -0.12 -17.28
C VAL A 383 -26.85 -0.26 -16.83
N TYR A 384 -27.06 -0.62 -15.56
CA TYR A 384 -28.38 -0.91 -15.01
C TYR A 384 -28.51 -0.47 -13.53
N ALA A 385 -29.73 -0.33 -13.02
CA ALA A 385 -29.99 0.05 -11.63
C ALA A 385 -30.05 -1.17 -10.71
N ALA A 386 -29.60 -1.02 -9.46
CA ALA A 386 -29.82 -2.01 -8.42
C ALA A 386 -31.32 -2.17 -8.10
N GLU A 387 -31.73 -3.39 -7.75
CA GLU A 387 -33.10 -3.70 -7.34
C GLU A 387 -33.45 -3.08 -5.98
N SER A 388 -32.45 -2.92 -5.11
CA SER A 388 -32.57 -2.35 -3.77
C SER A 388 -31.29 -1.60 -3.41
N THR A 389 -31.40 -0.64 -2.50
CA THR A 389 -30.25 0.05 -1.90
C THR A 389 -30.35 -0.01 -0.37
N SER A 390 -29.24 0.24 0.31
CA SER A 390 -29.23 0.29 1.78
C SER A 390 -30.21 1.36 2.32
N ALA A 391 -30.34 2.51 1.65
CA ALA A 391 -31.34 3.52 1.99
C ALA A 391 -32.79 3.04 1.81
N SER A 392 -33.05 2.21 0.78
CA SER A 392 -34.37 1.62 0.50
C SER A 392 -34.76 0.63 1.58
N GLU A 393 -33.82 -0.26 1.93
CA GLU A 393 -33.98 -1.29 2.95
C GLU A 393 -34.22 -0.69 4.33
N ALA A 394 -33.42 0.32 4.70
CA ALA A 394 -33.57 1.04 5.97
C ALA A 394 -34.94 1.74 6.10
N SER A 395 -35.56 2.07 4.97
CA SER A 395 -36.85 2.78 4.91
C SER A 395 -38.03 1.85 4.63
N GLY A 396 -37.80 0.53 4.54
CA GLY A 396 -38.83 -0.46 4.26
C GLY A 396 -39.42 -0.38 2.84
N VAL A 397 -38.72 0.26 1.90
CA VAL A 397 -39.13 0.29 0.50
C VAL A 397 -38.82 -1.09 -0.11
N PRO A 398 -39.81 -1.78 -0.69
CA PRO A 398 -39.58 -3.10 -1.26
C PRO A 398 -38.64 -3.04 -2.47
N PRO A 399 -37.80 -4.08 -2.69
CA PRO A 399 -36.94 -4.15 -3.86
C PRO A 399 -37.78 -4.09 -5.14
N ASN A 400 -37.27 -3.39 -6.14
CA ASN A 400 -37.85 -3.38 -7.46
C ASN A 400 -37.65 -4.76 -8.11
N VAL A 401 -38.67 -5.25 -8.81
CA VAL A 401 -38.61 -6.59 -9.43
C VAL A 401 -37.57 -6.57 -10.56
N GLY A 402 -36.69 -7.58 -10.58
CA GLY A 402 -35.49 -7.60 -11.42
C GLY A 402 -35.70 -7.15 -12.86
N SER A 403 -34.82 -6.23 -13.30
CA SER A 403 -34.87 -5.67 -14.65
C SER A 403 -34.29 -6.63 -15.68
N LEU A 404 -34.77 -6.53 -16.93
CA LEU A 404 -34.19 -7.26 -18.07
C LEU A 404 -32.68 -7.00 -18.18
N ASP A 405 -32.25 -5.76 -17.92
CA ASP A 405 -30.85 -5.35 -17.96
C ASP A 405 -30.02 -6.06 -16.87
N ALA A 406 -30.57 -6.29 -15.67
CA ALA A 406 -29.90 -7.05 -14.61
C ALA A 406 -29.70 -8.52 -15.00
N MET A 407 -30.71 -9.13 -15.64
CA MET A 407 -30.58 -10.48 -16.19
C MET A 407 -29.55 -10.54 -17.33
N GLN A 408 -29.54 -9.55 -18.22
CA GLN A 408 -28.54 -9.44 -19.29
C GLN A 408 -27.13 -9.27 -18.74
N ALA A 409 -26.94 -8.44 -17.71
CA ALA A 409 -25.67 -8.26 -17.04
C ALA A 409 -25.16 -9.57 -16.42
N TYR A 410 -26.05 -10.31 -15.75
CA TYR A 410 -25.72 -11.63 -15.20
C TYR A 410 -25.30 -12.61 -16.30
N MET A 411 -26.08 -12.72 -17.38
CA MET A 411 -25.76 -13.61 -18.51
C MET A 411 -24.47 -13.20 -19.22
N ALA A 412 -24.23 -11.90 -19.41
CA ALA A 412 -23.01 -11.38 -20.01
C ALA A 412 -21.77 -11.78 -19.18
N ARG A 413 -21.85 -11.70 -17.84
CA ARG A 413 -20.76 -12.13 -16.95
C ARG A 413 -20.48 -13.63 -17.06
N LEU A 414 -21.51 -14.45 -17.31
CA LEU A 414 -21.36 -15.88 -17.57
C LEU A 414 -20.87 -16.22 -18.99
N GLY A 415 -20.68 -15.22 -19.86
CA GLY A 415 -20.28 -15.45 -21.26
C GLY A 415 -21.41 -16.01 -22.13
N MET A 416 -22.67 -15.81 -21.74
CA MET A 416 -23.85 -16.33 -22.44
C MET A 416 -24.50 -15.31 -23.40
N VAL A 417 -23.89 -14.14 -23.61
CA VAL A 417 -24.41 -13.03 -24.43
C VAL A 417 -23.36 -12.56 -25.42
#